data_AF-A0A820F9V5-F1
#
_entry.id   AF-A0A820F9V5-F1
#
_cell.length_a   1.000
_cell.length_b   1.000
_cell.length_c   1.000
_cell.angle_alpha   90.00
_cell.angle_beta   90.00
_cell.angle_gamma   90.00
#
_symmetry.space_group_name_H-M   'P 1'
#
loop_
_entity.id
_entity.type
_entity.pdbx_description
1 polymer ?
#
loop_
_entity_poly.entity_id
_entity_poly.type
_entity_poly.pdbx_seq_one_letter_code
_entity_poly.pdbx_strand_id
1 'polypeptide(L)'
;MGMFGLVSFLFLISASCSNGVPRFANYIQDHMVLQRAPQRAVIWGFGDASKLTTLRINNKIYATVSRAEPANDLGESIWSVVLDPVSDEGPYDIHVIQPLANGTLYTITLHDVLFGDVWICSGQSNMQMAVIDIFNATEEINNASNYPKIRVFT
;
A
#
# COMPACT_ATOMS: atom_id res chain seq x y z
N MET A 1 -47.59 -41.36 -16.27
CA MET A 1 -46.71 -41.13 -15.10
C MET A 1 -45.33 -40.73 -15.62
N GLY A 2 -45.11 -39.43 -15.81
CA GLY A 2 -43.80 -38.90 -16.22
C GLY A 2 -43.00 -38.56 -14.96
N MET A 3 -41.88 -39.25 -14.75
CA MET A 3 -40.97 -39.01 -13.64
C MET A 3 -39.89 -38.04 -14.12
N PHE A 4 -40.02 -36.77 -13.76
CA PHE A 4 -38.97 -35.77 -14.02
C PHE A 4 -37.88 -35.92 -12.96
N GLY A 5 -36.71 -36.43 -13.38
CA GLY A 5 -35.52 -36.52 -12.54
C GLY A 5 -34.82 -35.17 -12.42
N LEU A 6 -34.65 -34.70 -11.18
CA LEU A 6 -33.99 -33.44 -10.86
C LEU A 6 -32.48 -33.70 -10.78
N VAL A 7 -31.73 -33.28 -11.81
CA VAL A 7 -30.26 -33.40 -11.83
C VAL A 7 -29.68 -32.23 -11.04
N SER A 8 -29.18 -32.51 -9.83
CA SER A 8 -28.46 -31.54 -9.00
C SER A 8 -27.04 -31.37 -9.53
N PHE A 9 -26.75 -30.22 -10.15
CA PHE A 9 -25.40 -29.85 -10.58
C PHE A 9 -24.59 -29.37 -9.36
N LEU A 10 -23.67 -30.21 -8.88
CA LEU A 10 -22.75 -29.85 -7.81
C LEU A 10 -21.64 -28.96 -8.40
N PHE A 11 -21.74 -27.64 -8.22
CA PHE A 11 -20.70 -26.69 -8.64
C PHE A 11 -19.52 -26.79 -7.67
N LEU A 12 -18.47 -27.52 -8.06
CA LEU A 12 -17.19 -27.51 -7.37
C LEU A 12 -16.54 -26.13 -7.59
N ILE A 13 -16.63 -25.26 -6.58
CA ILE A 13 -15.88 -23.99 -6.56
C ILE A 13 -14.41 -24.37 -6.32
N SER A 14 -13.66 -24.50 -7.41
CA SER A 14 -12.20 -24.56 -7.36
C SER A 14 -11.72 -23.19 -6.87
N ALA A 15 -11.39 -23.10 -5.58
CA ALA A 15 -10.66 -21.95 -5.05
C ALA A 15 -9.26 -21.97 -5.66
N SER A 16 -9.07 -21.24 -6.75
CA SER A 16 -7.76 -20.97 -7.32
C SER A 16 -6.97 -20.19 -6.27
N CYS A 17 -6.18 -20.89 -5.46
CA CYS A 17 -5.18 -20.22 -4.63
C CYS A 17 -4.16 -19.65 -5.60
N SER A 18 -4.21 -18.33 -5.83
CA SER A 18 -3.06 -17.62 -6.33
C SER A 18 -1.86 -17.99 -5.45
N ASN A 19 -0.68 -18.11 -6.06
CA ASN A 19 0.57 -18.26 -5.35
C ASN A 19 1.28 -16.91 -5.33
N GLY A 20 0.54 -15.85 -5.01
CA GLY A 20 1.02 -14.49 -5.04
C GLY A 20 1.83 -14.18 -3.78
N VAL A 21 3.09 -13.81 -3.95
CA VAL A 21 3.86 -13.24 -2.84
C VAL A 21 3.22 -11.90 -2.47
N PRO A 22 2.89 -11.67 -1.19
CA PRO A 22 2.46 -10.36 -0.68
C PRO A 22 3.29 -9.21 -1.23
N ARG A 23 2.64 -8.15 -1.69
CA ARG A 23 3.32 -6.92 -2.12
C ARG A 23 2.45 -5.70 -1.89
N PHE A 24 3.09 -4.54 -1.75
CA PHE A 24 2.39 -3.26 -1.71
C PHE A 24 1.87 -2.87 -3.10
N ALA A 25 0.91 -1.94 -3.13
CA ALA A 25 0.57 -1.25 -4.36
C ALA A 25 1.79 -0.48 -4.90
N ASN A 26 1.92 -0.36 -6.22
CA ASN A 26 3.17 0.08 -6.84
C ASN A 26 3.67 1.45 -6.37
N TYR A 27 2.78 2.37 -6.00
CA TYR A 27 3.16 3.71 -5.54
C TYR A 27 3.47 3.79 -4.03
N ILE A 28 3.27 2.69 -3.29
CA ILE A 28 3.61 2.59 -1.87
C ILE A 28 4.99 1.94 -1.79
N GLN A 29 6.00 2.74 -1.45
CA GLN A 29 7.41 2.36 -1.47
C GLN A 29 8.13 2.89 -0.22
N ASP A 30 9.37 2.43 -0.02
CA ASP A 30 10.27 2.99 0.99
C ASP A 30 10.46 4.49 0.79
N HIS A 31 10.79 5.19 1.88
CA HIS A 31 11.00 6.64 1.87
C HIS A 31 9.77 7.45 1.41
N MET A 32 8.55 6.91 1.44
CA MET A 32 7.36 7.69 1.07
C MET A 32 6.83 8.59 2.21
N VAL A 33 5.93 9.51 1.87
CA VAL A 33 5.16 10.31 2.82
C VAL A 33 3.69 9.90 2.76
N LEU A 34 3.10 9.55 3.90
CA LEU A 34 1.68 9.31 4.08
C LEU A 34 0.99 10.54 4.67
N GLN A 35 -0.30 10.71 4.38
CA GLN A 35 -1.06 11.83 4.92
C GLN A 35 -1.16 11.75 6.46
N ARG A 36 -0.76 12.83 7.15
CA ARG A 36 -0.86 12.96 8.61
C ARG A 36 -2.28 13.24 9.11
N ALA A 37 -2.44 13.18 10.44
CA ALA A 37 -3.63 13.61 11.14
C ALA A 37 -4.04 15.06 10.80
N PRO A 38 -5.35 15.39 10.83
CA PRO A 38 -6.48 14.58 11.28
C PRO A 38 -6.96 13.51 10.29
N GLN A 39 -6.42 13.48 9.08
CA GLN A 39 -6.75 12.47 8.09
C GLN A 39 -6.14 11.11 8.45
N ARG A 40 -6.64 10.06 7.78
CA ARG A 40 -6.22 8.67 7.99
C ARG A 40 -5.59 8.14 6.72
N ALA A 41 -4.33 7.74 6.79
CA ALA A 41 -3.65 7.10 5.68
C ALA A 41 -4.19 5.68 5.45
N VAL A 42 -4.22 5.27 4.18
CA VAL A 42 -4.60 3.92 3.76
C VAL A 42 -3.38 3.22 3.19
N ILE A 43 -3.08 2.05 3.74
CA ILE A 43 -2.04 1.17 3.21
C ILE A 43 -2.72 -0.06 2.64
N TRP A 44 -2.35 -0.41 1.42
CA TRP A 44 -2.97 -1.51 0.72
C TRP A 44 -1.97 -2.17 -0.23
N GLY A 45 -2.36 -3.34 -0.70
CA GLY A 45 -1.53 -4.10 -1.62
C GLY A 45 -2.26 -5.33 -2.13
N PHE A 46 -1.46 -6.23 -2.67
CA PHE A 46 -1.89 -7.46 -3.31
C PHE A 46 -1.37 -8.67 -2.53
N GLY A 47 -2.12 -9.76 -2.62
CA GLY A 47 -1.76 -11.06 -2.07
C GLY A 47 -2.84 -12.08 -2.40
N ASP A 48 -2.80 -13.25 -1.76
CA ASP A 48 -3.80 -14.28 -2.01
C ASP A 48 -5.18 -13.91 -1.44
N ALA A 49 -6.21 -14.47 -2.06
CA ALA A 49 -7.60 -14.32 -1.63
C ALA A 49 -7.84 -14.86 -0.22
N SER A 50 -8.74 -14.20 0.52
CA SER A 50 -9.20 -14.64 1.86
C SER A 50 -8.08 -14.89 2.88
N LYS A 51 -6.94 -14.21 2.76
CA LYS A 51 -5.83 -14.29 3.73
C LYS A 51 -5.91 -13.19 4.78
N LEU A 52 -5.54 -13.54 6.01
CA LEU A 52 -5.36 -12.57 7.09
C LEU A 52 -4.09 -11.76 6.85
N THR A 53 -4.25 -10.44 6.86
CA THR A 53 -3.16 -9.46 6.77
C THR A 53 -3.04 -8.73 8.09
N THR A 54 -1.86 -8.79 8.69
CA THR A 54 -1.55 -8.03 9.91
C THR A 54 -0.57 -6.92 9.58
N LEU A 55 -0.93 -5.68 9.88
CA LEU A 55 -0.05 -4.52 9.74
C LEU A 55 0.41 -4.05 11.10
N ARG A 56 1.71 -3.79 11.26
CA ARG A 56 2.32 -3.23 12.47
C ARG A 56 3.06 -1.95 12.17
N ILE A 57 2.82 -0.95 13.00
CA ILE A 57 3.54 0.33 13.02
C ILE A 57 3.67 0.76 14.49
N ASN A 58 4.89 0.94 14.97
CA ASN A 58 5.19 1.10 16.40
C ASN A 58 4.50 0.02 17.25
N ASN A 59 3.77 0.44 18.28
CA ASN A 59 3.03 -0.44 19.19
C ASN A 59 1.58 -0.70 18.73
N LYS A 60 1.22 -0.27 17.51
CA LYS A 60 -0.12 -0.47 16.96
C LYS A 60 -0.14 -1.65 16.01
N ILE A 61 -1.21 -2.45 16.12
CA ILE A 61 -1.45 -3.61 15.29
C ILE A 61 -2.83 -3.46 14.65
N TYR A 62 -2.89 -3.66 13.35
CA TYR A 62 -4.12 -3.67 12.56
C TYR A 62 -4.26 -5.02 11.86
N ALA A 63 -5.50 -5.44 11.64
CA ALA A 63 -5.80 -6.68 10.93
C ALA A 63 -6.88 -6.43 9.88
N THR A 64 -6.73 -7.06 8.72
CA THR A 64 -7.72 -7.08 7.64
C THR A 64 -7.67 -8.42 6.93
N VAL A 65 -8.65 -8.71 6.08
CA VAL A 65 -8.67 -9.92 5.25
C VAL A 65 -8.69 -9.50 3.79
N SER A 66 -7.82 -10.10 2.96
CA SER A 66 -7.85 -9.88 1.51
C SER A 66 -9.23 -10.23 0.93
N ARG A 67 -9.65 -9.51 -0.11
CA ARG A 67 -10.88 -9.81 -0.83
C ARG A 67 -10.90 -11.25 -1.35
N ALA A 68 -12.08 -11.83 -1.50
CA ALA A 68 -12.24 -13.18 -2.02
C ALA A 68 -11.99 -13.27 -3.53
N GLU A 69 -12.30 -12.19 -4.25
CA GLU A 69 -12.16 -12.14 -5.70
C GLU A 69 -10.80 -11.57 -6.11
N PRO A 70 -10.20 -12.08 -7.20
CA PRO A 70 -9.06 -11.44 -7.85
C PRO A 70 -9.38 -10.02 -8.29
N ALA A 71 -8.40 -9.14 -8.19
CA ALA A 71 -8.48 -7.73 -8.57
C ALA A 71 -7.67 -7.40 -9.83
N ASN A 72 -6.94 -8.36 -10.39
CA ASN A 72 -6.14 -8.20 -11.59
C ASN A 72 -5.92 -9.52 -12.34
N ASP A 73 -5.34 -9.42 -13.53
CA ASP A 73 -5.07 -10.57 -14.42
C ASP A 73 -4.03 -11.55 -13.87
N LEU A 74 -3.29 -11.16 -12.83
CA LEU A 74 -2.34 -12.01 -12.11
C LEU A 74 -3.04 -12.89 -11.04
N GLY A 75 -4.36 -12.76 -10.87
CA GLY A 75 -5.11 -13.51 -9.88
C GLY A 75 -4.92 -13.02 -8.45
N GLU A 76 -4.34 -11.82 -8.24
CA GLU A 76 -4.07 -11.29 -6.90
C GLU A 76 -5.31 -10.59 -6.33
N SER A 77 -5.55 -10.73 -5.04
CA SER A 77 -6.62 -10.06 -4.31
C SER A 77 -6.10 -8.88 -3.49
N ILE A 78 -6.96 -7.88 -3.32
CA ILE A 78 -6.62 -6.66 -2.58
C ILE A 78 -6.83 -6.86 -1.08
N TRP A 79 -5.84 -6.45 -0.28
CA TRP A 79 -5.99 -6.17 1.14
C TRP A 79 -5.78 -4.68 1.39
N SER A 80 -6.43 -4.12 2.42
CA SER A 80 -6.29 -2.71 2.78
C SER A 80 -6.52 -2.47 4.27
N VAL A 81 -5.71 -1.59 4.84
CA VAL A 81 -5.78 -1.16 6.24
C VAL A 81 -5.89 0.36 6.27
N VAL A 82 -6.87 0.87 7.02
CA VAL A 82 -6.98 2.29 7.34
C VAL A 82 -6.33 2.53 8.70
N LEU A 83 -5.24 3.29 8.72
CA LEU A 83 -4.51 3.59 9.95
C LEU A 83 -5.28 4.59 10.81
N ASP A 84 -5.06 4.57 12.12
CA ASP A 84 -5.44 5.71 12.96
C ASP A 84 -4.75 6.99 12.47
N PRO A 85 -5.34 8.18 12.70
CA PRO A 85 -4.64 9.43 12.46
C PRO A 85 -3.30 9.44 13.21
N VAL A 86 -2.21 9.70 12.49
CA VAL A 86 -0.85 9.79 13.05
C VAL A 86 -0.43 11.25 13.00
N SER A 87 -0.20 11.85 14.17
CA SER A 87 0.25 13.25 14.27
C SER A 87 1.77 13.38 14.26
N ASP A 88 2.45 12.37 14.77
CA ASP A 88 3.90 12.31 14.80
C ASP A 88 4.45 12.10 13.38
N GLU A 89 5.49 12.84 13.03
CA GLU A 89 6.00 12.91 11.66
C GLU A 89 6.77 11.64 11.22
N GLY A 90 7.29 10.86 12.17
CA GLY A 90 8.19 9.74 11.91
C GLY A 90 9.67 10.13 11.81
N PRO A 91 10.51 9.28 11.18
CA PRO A 91 10.12 8.17 10.31
C PRO A 91 9.68 6.89 11.04
N TYR A 92 8.93 6.06 10.32
CA TYR A 92 8.45 4.75 10.79
C TYR A 92 8.73 3.64 9.80
N ASP A 93 8.96 2.45 10.34
CA ASP A 93 8.88 1.22 9.57
C ASP A 93 7.47 0.62 9.73
N ILE A 94 6.90 0.18 8.60
CA ILE A 94 5.60 -0.49 8.56
C ILE A 94 5.80 -1.92 8.10
N HIS A 95 5.42 -2.87 8.95
CA HIS A 95 5.53 -4.29 8.65
C HIS A 95 4.16 -4.86 8.32
N VAL A 96 4.03 -5.54 7.19
CA VAL A 96 2.84 -6.29 6.80
C VAL A 96 3.17 -7.77 6.75
N ILE A 97 2.44 -8.54 7.54
CA ILE A 97 2.63 -9.97 7.74
C ILE A 97 1.41 -10.71 7.17
N GLN A 98 1.65 -11.66 6.27
CA GLN A 98 0.62 -12.50 5.65
C GLN A 98 1.09 -13.97 5.59
N PRO A 99 0.19 -14.95 5.77
CA PRO A 99 0.51 -16.36 5.55
C PRO A 99 0.52 -16.67 4.05
N LEU A 100 1.56 -17.37 3.59
CA LEU A 100 1.63 -17.95 2.25
C LEU A 100 0.80 -19.24 2.15
N ALA A 101 0.57 -19.72 0.93
CA ALA A 101 -0.13 -20.98 0.66
C ALA A 101 0.49 -22.19 1.39
N ASN A 102 1.81 -22.19 1.63
CA ASN A 102 2.50 -23.25 2.35
C ASN A 102 2.42 -23.14 3.90
N GLY A 103 1.66 -22.17 4.43
CA GLY A 103 1.49 -21.93 5.86
C GLY A 103 2.61 -21.11 6.53
N THR A 104 3.66 -20.75 5.81
CA THR A 104 4.74 -19.89 6.33
C THR A 104 4.27 -18.44 6.40
N LEU A 105 4.67 -17.72 7.46
CA LEU A 105 4.46 -16.28 7.55
C LEU A 105 5.49 -15.53 6.72
N TYR A 106 5.03 -14.64 5.86
CA TYR A 106 5.85 -13.77 5.04
C TYR A 106 5.65 -12.32 5.47
N THR A 107 6.74 -11.55 5.52
CA THR A 107 6.71 -10.14 5.92
C THR A 107 7.25 -9.28 4.79
N ILE A 108 6.47 -8.28 4.39
CA ILE A 108 6.93 -7.15 3.57
C ILE A 108 7.00 -5.91 4.45
N THR A 109 8.00 -5.07 4.22
CA THR A 109 8.27 -3.89 5.03
C THR A 109 8.35 -2.65 4.16
N LEU A 110 7.80 -1.55 4.65
CA LEU A 110 8.12 -0.20 4.17
C LEU A 110 9.07 0.45 5.18
N HIS A 111 10.18 0.96 4.70
CA HIS A 111 11.17 1.64 5.51
C HIS A 111 11.06 3.15 5.38
N ASP A 112 11.41 3.84 6.47
CA ASP A 112 11.55 5.30 6.49
C ASP A 112 10.28 6.03 6.01
N VAL A 113 9.09 5.66 6.49
CA VAL A 113 7.83 6.30 6.11
C VAL A 113 7.55 7.50 7.00
N LEU A 114 7.34 8.68 6.40
CA LEU A 114 6.91 9.88 7.12
C LEU A 114 5.40 10.05 7.10
N PHE A 115 4.86 10.75 8.09
CA PHE A 115 3.49 11.27 8.09
C PHE A 115 3.52 12.79 7.98
N GLY A 116 3.05 13.31 6.85
CA GLY A 116 3.12 14.74 6.52
C GLY A 116 1.98 15.18 5.62
N ASP A 117 2.14 16.36 5.01
CA ASP A 117 1.21 16.86 4.01
C ASP A 117 1.63 16.35 2.63
N VAL A 118 0.68 15.75 1.91
CA VAL A 118 0.91 15.23 0.57
C VAL A 118 0.30 16.18 -0.45
N TRP A 119 1.15 16.78 -1.27
CA TRP A 119 0.75 17.73 -2.31
C TRP A 119 0.79 17.04 -3.67
N ILE A 120 -0.31 17.12 -4.41
CA ILE A 120 -0.35 16.74 -5.82
C ILE A 120 -0.18 18.01 -6.64
N CYS A 121 0.99 18.14 -7.24
CA CYS A 121 1.36 19.25 -8.10
C CYS A 121 0.99 18.91 -9.54
N SER A 122 0.09 19.69 -10.16
CA SER A 122 -0.32 19.53 -11.56
C SER A 122 -0.39 20.89 -12.24
N GLY A 123 -0.07 20.94 -13.54
CA GLY A 123 -0.03 22.17 -14.31
C GLY A 123 0.46 21.95 -15.74
N GLN A 124 0.82 23.04 -16.43
CA GLN A 124 1.42 23.02 -17.77
C GLN A 124 2.93 22.74 -17.72
N SER A 125 3.62 22.81 -18.86
CA SER A 125 5.03 22.40 -19.04
C SER A 125 6.05 22.99 -18.06
N ASN A 126 5.74 24.11 -17.39
CA ASN A 126 6.65 24.78 -16.47
C ASN A 126 6.36 24.46 -14.99
N MET A 127 5.44 23.53 -14.70
CA MET A 127 5.11 23.12 -13.32
C MET A 127 6.23 22.29 -12.69
N GLN A 128 6.94 21.52 -13.50
CA GLN A 128 8.09 20.73 -13.06
C GLN A 128 9.34 21.32 -13.71
N MET A 129 10.19 21.94 -12.89
CA MET A 129 11.50 22.45 -13.28
C MET A 129 12.54 21.97 -12.27
N ALA A 130 13.76 21.69 -12.73
CA ALA A 130 14.85 21.39 -11.82
C ALA A 130 15.25 22.67 -11.08
N VAL A 131 15.66 22.53 -9.81
CA VAL A 131 16.07 23.69 -8.98
C VAL A 131 17.27 24.44 -9.60
N ILE A 132 18.06 23.79 -10.45
CA ILE A 132 19.16 24.45 -11.15
C ILE A 132 18.68 25.47 -12.20
N ASP A 133 17.45 25.34 -12.69
CA ASP A 133 16.87 26.16 -13.77
C ASP A 133 16.07 27.36 -13.25
N ILE A 134 15.91 27.52 -11.93
CA ILE A 134 15.15 28.63 -11.33
C ILE A 134 16.03 29.85 -11.03
N PHE A 135 15.37 31.00 -10.85
CA PHE A 135 16.02 32.17 -10.26
C PHE A 135 16.51 31.84 -8.85
N ASN A 136 17.69 32.34 -8.45
CA ASN A 136 18.35 32.06 -7.17
C ASN A 136 18.71 30.57 -6.89
N ALA A 137 18.87 29.75 -7.93
CA ALA A 137 19.22 28.32 -7.80
C ALA A 137 20.31 28.01 -6.75
N THR A 138 21.42 28.77 -6.73
CA THR A 138 22.52 28.55 -5.78
C THR A 138 22.09 28.71 -4.32
N GLU A 139 21.28 29.71 -4.01
CA GLU A 139 20.78 29.95 -2.66
C GLU A 139 19.82 28.84 -2.22
N GLU A 140 18.88 28.46 -3.08
CA GLU A 140 17.90 27.40 -2.80
C GLU A 140 18.58 26.03 -2.63
N ILE A 141 19.59 25.71 -3.47
CA ILE A 141 20.38 24.49 -3.33
C ILE A 141 21.12 24.45 -1.98
N ASN A 142 21.71 25.58 -1.55
CA ASN A 142 22.38 25.67 -0.25
C ASN A 142 21.37 25.50 0.91
N ASN A 143 20.17 26.07 0.76
CA ASN A 143 19.10 26.00 1.75
C ASN A 143 18.41 24.63 1.82
N ALA A 144 18.53 23.78 0.80
CA ALA A 144 17.85 22.48 0.72
C ALA A 144 18.14 21.58 1.94
N SER A 145 19.34 21.66 2.50
CA SER A 145 19.74 20.90 3.71
C SER A 145 18.89 21.22 4.96
N ASN A 146 18.23 22.38 5.00
CA ASN A 146 17.32 22.76 6.08
C ASN A 146 15.96 22.04 6.00
N TYR A 147 15.67 21.35 4.89
CA TYR A 147 14.40 20.67 4.63
C TYR A 147 14.57 19.16 4.36
N PRO A 148 15.23 18.40 5.26
CA PRO A 148 15.59 17.00 5.01
C PRO A 148 14.40 16.04 4.90
N LYS A 149 13.18 16.51 5.19
CA LYS A 149 11.94 15.72 5.20
C LYS A 149 11.02 16.01 4.01
N ILE A 150 11.40 16.92 3.12
CA ILE A 150 10.70 17.10 1.84
C ILE A 150 11.09 15.94 0.93
N ARG A 151 10.10 15.28 0.35
CA ARG A 151 10.30 14.14 -0.55
C ARG A 151 9.54 14.34 -1.85
N VAL A 152 10.21 14.01 -2.94
CA VAL A 152 9.64 14.02 -4.28
C VAL A 152 9.24 12.58 -4.62
N PHE A 153 8.04 12.40 -5.15
CA PHE A 153 7.62 11.11 -5.68
C PHE A 153 8.38 10.82 -6.99
N THR A 154 9.17 9.75 -7.00
CA THR A 154 10.05 9.35 -8.12
C THR A 154 9.78 7.92 -8.57
#